data_AF-A0A5N9DNF5-F1
#
_entry.id   AF-A0A5N9DNF5-F1
#
_cell.length_a   1.000
_cell.length_b   1.000
_cell.length_c   1.000
_cell.angle_alpha   90.00
_cell.angle_beta   90.00
_cell.angle_gamma   90.00
#
_symmetry.space_group_name_H-M   'P 1'
#
loop_
_entity.id
_entity.type
_entity.pdbx_description
1 polymer ?
#
loop_
_entity_poly.entity_id
_entity_poly.type
_entity_poly.pdbx_seq_one_letter_code
_entity_poly.pdbx_strand_id
1 'polypeptide(L)'
;MAISQDRDARIITIDLVSDENILENSARLRLLLMFINRAEVSNSATVAPSFTRDTYPAMLALVKALEGAGMGQDWSPDGARSMRLGKAKHLFVSVDMPIADRSPSPDTFLEIIQSHQIDASWYDQCVYPRASAPGLTTVMFGVPDRSYSQYSNSVFNRERLKNLSGRPGGMHFFSQPGCYVSAAV
;
A
#
# COMPACT_ATOMS: atom_id res chain seq x y z
N MET A 1 18.86 -24.04 17.72
CA MET A 1 17.40 -24.20 17.53
C MET A 1 16.86 -22.83 17.18
N ALA A 2 16.71 -22.53 15.88
CA ALA A 2 16.23 -21.23 15.44
C ALA A 2 14.73 -21.15 15.76
N ILE A 3 14.33 -20.13 16.52
CA ILE A 3 12.93 -19.79 16.70
C ILE A 3 12.45 -19.35 15.32
N SER A 4 11.69 -20.19 14.61
CA SER A 4 10.92 -19.72 13.48
C SER A 4 9.86 -18.78 14.06
N GLN A 5 10.16 -17.48 14.06
CA GLN A 5 9.11 -16.49 14.24
C GLN A 5 8.16 -16.73 13.07
N ASP A 6 6.97 -17.25 13.38
CA ASP A 6 5.85 -17.27 12.47
C ASP A 6 5.57 -15.80 12.15
N ARG A 7 6.13 -15.31 11.04
CA ARG A 7 5.92 -13.92 10.63
C ARG A 7 4.57 -13.90 9.94
N ASP A 8 3.52 -13.90 10.76
CA ASP A 8 2.16 -13.75 10.29
C ASP A 8 2.06 -12.49 9.42
N ALA A 9 1.39 -12.62 8.27
CA ALA A 9 1.08 -11.49 7.42
C ALA A 9 0.28 -10.47 8.22
N ARG A 10 0.68 -9.20 8.16
CA ARG A 10 0.01 -8.12 8.87
C ARG A 10 -0.92 -7.39 7.93
N ILE A 11 -2.17 -7.21 8.33
CA ILE A 11 -3.14 -6.46 7.53
C ILE A 11 -3.61 -5.25 8.35
N ILE A 12 -3.22 -4.07 7.89
CA ILE A 12 -3.51 -2.79 8.50
C ILE A 12 -4.56 -2.09 7.65
N THR A 13 -5.65 -1.64 8.27
CA THR A 13 -6.66 -0.80 7.62
C THR A 13 -6.67 0.58 8.26
N ILE A 14 -6.73 1.62 7.44
CA ILE A 14 -6.67 3.01 7.88
C ILE A 14 -7.86 3.76 7.28
N ASP A 15 -8.74 4.28 8.15
CA ASP A 15 -9.84 5.15 7.74
C ASP A 15 -9.26 6.51 7.30
N LEU A 16 -9.56 6.90 6.07
CA LEU A 16 -9.23 8.22 5.52
C LEU A 16 -10.36 9.20 5.77
N VAL A 17 -10.00 10.44 6.08
CA VAL A 17 -10.91 11.60 5.98
C VAL A 17 -10.76 12.21 4.58
N SER A 18 -11.85 12.68 3.98
CA SER A 18 -11.91 13.13 2.57
C SER A 18 -10.87 14.19 2.19
N ASP A 19 -10.34 14.95 3.15
CA ASP A 19 -9.49 16.12 2.93
C ASP A 19 -8.02 15.85 3.30
N GLU A 20 -7.66 14.63 3.71
CA GLU A 20 -6.28 14.31 4.08
C GLU A 20 -5.39 14.10 2.84
N ASN A 21 -4.18 14.68 2.90
CA ASN A 21 -3.14 14.47 1.88
C ASN A 21 -2.50 13.08 2.02
N ILE A 22 -3.29 12.04 1.78
CA ILE A 22 -2.83 10.65 1.83
C ILE A 22 -1.74 10.39 0.79
N LEU A 23 -1.79 11.09 -0.34
CA LEU A 23 -0.86 10.91 -1.46
C LEU A 23 0.60 11.16 -1.03
N GLU A 24 0.84 12.27 -0.32
CA GLU A 24 2.18 12.64 0.14
C GLU A 24 2.67 11.72 1.28
N ASN A 25 1.81 11.44 2.26
CA ASN A 25 2.15 10.54 3.38
C ASN A 25 2.48 9.12 2.88
N SER A 26 1.66 8.62 1.96
CA SER A 26 1.86 7.34 1.29
C SER A 26 3.16 7.33 0.47
N ALA A 27 3.50 8.42 -0.24
CA ALA A 27 4.78 8.54 -0.95
C ALA A 27 5.99 8.50 0.00
N ARG A 28 5.91 9.17 1.17
CA ARG A 28 6.97 9.13 2.19
C ARG A 28 7.13 7.73 2.78
N LEU A 29 6.04 7.01 3.02
CA LEU A 29 6.08 5.61 3.47
C LEU A 29 6.75 4.70 2.44
N ARG A 30 6.36 4.81 1.16
CA ARG A 30 6.99 4.06 0.06
C ARG A 30 8.50 4.35 -0.01
N LEU A 31 8.89 5.62 0.03
CA LEU A 31 10.29 6.04 0.03
C LEU A 31 11.06 5.40 1.19
N LEU A 32 10.56 5.51 2.42
CA LEU A 32 11.19 4.94 3.61
C LEU A 32 11.44 3.43 3.44
N LEU A 33 10.42 2.70 3.00
CA LEU A 33 10.49 1.24 2.86
C LEU A 33 11.43 0.83 1.72
N MET A 34 11.38 1.51 0.57
CA MET A 34 12.35 1.28 -0.49
C MET A 34 13.78 1.58 -0.03
N PHE A 35 13.97 2.67 0.73
CA PHE A 35 15.27 3.06 1.22
C PHE A 35 15.84 2.04 2.21
N ILE A 36 15.07 1.58 3.20
CA ILE A 36 15.52 0.59 4.18
C ILE A 36 15.92 -0.72 3.50
N ASN A 37 15.19 -1.13 2.46
CA ASN A 37 15.46 -2.39 1.75
C ASN A 37 16.42 -2.25 0.54
N ARG A 38 16.98 -1.05 0.28
CA ARG A 38 17.75 -0.77 -0.95
C ARG A 38 18.96 -1.68 -1.20
N ALA A 39 19.50 -2.31 -0.16
CA ALA A 39 20.67 -3.19 -0.25
C ALA A 39 20.32 -4.66 -0.55
N GLU A 40 19.05 -5.04 -0.39
CA GLU A 40 18.52 -6.40 -0.50
C GLU A 40 17.50 -6.50 -1.63
N VAL A 41 17.33 -7.70 -2.19
CA VAL A 41 16.29 -7.93 -3.21
C VAL A 41 14.96 -7.96 -2.49
N SER A 42 14.16 -6.90 -2.66
CA SER A 42 12.83 -6.77 -2.07
C SER A 42 11.83 -6.26 -3.10
N ASN A 43 10.63 -6.81 -3.10
CA ASN A 43 9.54 -6.39 -3.95
C ASN A 43 8.40 -5.82 -3.10
N SER A 44 7.99 -4.62 -3.45
CA SER A 44 6.82 -3.95 -2.87
C SER A 44 5.87 -3.52 -3.97
N ALA A 45 4.61 -3.30 -3.62
CA ALA A 45 3.61 -2.87 -4.60
C ALA A 45 2.59 -1.90 -4.02
N THR A 46 2.07 -1.03 -4.88
CA THR A 46 0.86 -0.23 -4.65
C THR A 46 -0.23 -0.71 -5.61
N VAL A 47 -1.41 -0.97 -5.08
CA VAL A 47 -2.63 -1.27 -5.84
C VAL A 47 -3.58 -0.09 -5.69
N ALA A 48 -4.16 0.36 -6.80
CA ALA A 48 -5.10 1.47 -6.84
C ALA A 48 -6.25 1.20 -7.83
N PRO A 49 -7.42 1.84 -7.68
CA PRO A 49 -8.56 1.58 -8.55
C PRO A 49 -8.36 2.13 -9.96
N SER A 50 -7.85 3.36 -10.11
CA SER A 50 -7.67 3.97 -11.43
C SER A 50 -6.25 4.38 -11.75
N PHE A 51 -5.81 4.08 -12.98
CA PHE A 51 -4.49 4.51 -13.45
C PHE A 51 -4.36 6.03 -13.46
N THR A 52 -5.36 6.73 -14.02
CA THR A 52 -5.30 8.18 -14.24
C THR A 52 -5.52 8.97 -12.95
N ARG A 53 -6.43 8.51 -12.08
CA ARG A 53 -6.80 9.23 -10.85
C ARG A 53 -5.93 8.90 -9.65
N ASP A 54 -5.36 7.69 -9.60
CA ASP A 54 -4.71 7.19 -8.38
C ASP A 54 -3.26 6.74 -8.63
N THR A 55 -3.05 5.83 -9.58
CA THR A 55 -1.73 5.24 -9.83
C THR A 55 -0.71 6.25 -10.34
N TYR A 56 -1.04 7.00 -11.39
CA TYR A 56 -0.13 7.97 -11.98
C TYR A 56 0.22 9.10 -10.99
N PRO A 57 -0.74 9.69 -10.25
CA PRO A 57 -0.43 10.59 -9.15
C PRO A 57 0.47 9.96 -8.07
N ALA A 58 0.25 8.71 -7.68
CA ALA A 58 1.09 8.01 -6.70
C ALA A 58 2.53 7.81 -7.18
N MET A 59 2.71 7.48 -8.47
CA MET A 59 4.03 7.41 -9.10
C MET A 59 4.73 8.78 -9.07
N LEU A 60 4.03 9.85 -9.47
CA LEU A 60 4.60 11.20 -9.48
C LEU A 60 4.94 11.69 -8.06
N ALA A 61 4.12 11.35 -7.07
CA ALA A 61 4.38 11.68 -5.68
C ALA A 61 5.62 10.98 -5.14
N LEU A 62 5.85 9.70 -5.52
CA LEU A 62 7.06 8.98 -5.15
C LEU A 62 8.32 9.59 -5.80
N VAL A 63 8.25 9.97 -7.08
CA VAL A 63 9.36 10.68 -7.76
C VAL A 63 9.70 11.98 -7.04
N LYS A 64 8.69 12.81 -6.74
CA LYS A 64 8.88 14.06 -5.99
C LYS A 64 9.48 13.81 -4.59
N ALA A 65 9.05 12.74 -3.91
CA ALA A 65 9.60 12.38 -2.60
C ALA A 65 11.07 11.96 -2.70
N LEU A 66 11.44 11.18 -3.71
CA LEU A 66 12.82 10.79 -4.00
C LEU A 66 13.70 12.00 -4.32
N GLU A 67 13.23 12.89 -5.20
CA GLU A 67 13.94 14.13 -5.54
C GLU A 67 14.11 15.04 -4.33
N GLY A 68 13.04 15.24 -3.55
CA GLY A 68 13.07 16.04 -2.32
C GLY A 68 13.98 15.48 -1.23
N ALA A 69 14.22 14.16 -1.24
CA ALA A 69 15.18 13.50 -0.36
C ALA A 69 16.63 13.50 -0.90
N GLY A 70 16.89 14.14 -2.04
CA GLY A 70 18.22 14.17 -2.67
C GLY A 70 18.62 12.90 -3.41
N MET A 71 17.68 11.96 -3.62
CA MET A 71 17.93 10.65 -4.25
C MET A 71 17.68 10.64 -5.76
N GLY A 72 17.60 11.81 -6.41
CA GLY A 72 17.22 11.93 -7.82
C GLY A 72 18.10 11.14 -8.80
N GLN A 73 19.33 10.80 -8.41
CA GLN A 73 20.27 9.99 -9.21
C GLN A 73 20.36 8.52 -8.75
N ASP A 74 19.75 8.18 -7.61
CA ASP A 74 19.86 6.84 -6.99
C ASP A 74 18.69 5.91 -7.39
N TRP A 75 17.63 6.48 -7.95
CA TRP A 75 16.48 5.72 -8.43
C TRP A 75 16.44 5.63 -9.96
N SER A 76 15.78 4.59 -10.47
CA SER A 76 15.54 4.45 -11.91
C SER A 76 14.18 3.80 -12.19
N PRO A 77 13.58 4.08 -13.36
CA PRO A 77 12.44 3.32 -13.84
C PRO A 77 12.85 1.86 -14.12
N ASP A 78 12.01 0.91 -13.74
CA ASP A 78 12.24 -0.53 -13.92
C ASP A 78 11.05 -1.17 -14.65
N GLY A 79 10.73 -0.64 -15.83
CA GLY A 79 9.50 -0.93 -16.58
C GLY A 79 8.49 0.21 -16.50
N ALA A 80 7.35 0.06 -17.19
CA ALA A 80 6.38 1.15 -17.37
C ALA A 80 5.73 1.64 -16.06
N ARG A 81 5.64 0.78 -15.04
CA ARG A 81 4.94 1.05 -13.78
C ARG A 81 5.70 0.54 -12.57
N SER A 82 7.02 0.55 -12.65
CA SER A 82 7.86 0.18 -11.53
C SER A 82 9.06 1.09 -11.42
N MET A 83 9.48 1.26 -10.17
CA MET A 83 10.64 2.07 -9.80
C MET A 83 11.58 1.19 -8.99
N ARG A 84 12.88 1.48 -9.11
CA ARG A 84 13.95 0.80 -8.39
C ARG A 84 14.78 1.80 -7.63
N LEU A 85 15.15 1.44 -6.40
CA LEU A 85 16.13 2.14 -5.56
C LEU A 85 17.13 1.10 -5.04
N GLY A 86 18.35 1.08 -5.59
CA GLY A 86 19.30 -0.01 -5.36
C GLY A 86 18.74 -1.35 -5.85
N LYS A 87 18.58 -2.33 -4.95
CA LYS A 87 17.97 -3.65 -5.22
C LYS A 87 16.48 -3.72 -4.87
N ALA A 88 15.93 -2.69 -4.21
CA ALA A 88 14.52 -2.63 -3.88
C ALA A 88 13.70 -2.20 -5.10
N LYS A 89 12.60 -2.91 -5.37
CA LYS A 89 11.65 -2.63 -6.44
C LYS A 89 10.28 -2.27 -5.86
N HIS A 90 9.63 -1.28 -6.45
CA HIS A 90 8.24 -0.94 -6.17
C HIS A 90 7.42 -0.96 -7.45
N LEU A 91 6.32 -1.74 -7.46
CA LEU A 91 5.40 -1.89 -8.58
C LEU A 91 4.11 -1.11 -8.32
N PHE A 92 3.54 -0.52 -9.37
CA PHE A 92 2.25 0.13 -9.32
C PHE A 92 1.23 -0.60 -10.20
N VAL A 93 0.11 -1.00 -9.59
CA VAL A 93 -0.96 -1.77 -10.21
C VAL A 93 -2.26 -0.97 -10.16
N SER A 94 -2.96 -0.90 -11.29
CA SER A 94 -4.25 -0.24 -11.44
C SER A 94 -5.32 -1.26 -11.83
N VAL A 95 -6.48 -1.22 -11.19
CA VAL A 95 -7.63 -2.11 -11.49
C VAL A 95 -8.15 -1.89 -12.90
N ASP A 96 -8.35 -0.63 -13.30
CA ASP A 96 -8.90 -0.25 -14.62
C ASP A 96 -7.94 -0.47 -15.80
N MET A 97 -6.65 -0.70 -15.51
CA MET A 97 -5.63 -0.91 -16.52
C MET A 97 -4.64 -1.97 -16.01
N PRO A 98 -5.00 -3.26 -15.96
CA PRO A 98 -4.15 -4.29 -15.39
C PRO A 98 -2.88 -4.52 -16.23
N ILE A 99 -1.81 -5.01 -15.58
CA ILE A 99 -0.52 -5.30 -16.25
C ILE A 99 -0.54 -6.75 -16.76
N ALA A 100 -0.20 -6.96 -18.04
CA ALA A 100 -0.31 -8.22 -18.79
C ALA A 100 0.74 -9.32 -18.44
N ASP A 101 1.17 -9.39 -17.18
CA ASP A 101 1.93 -10.49 -16.55
C ASP A 101 3.48 -10.54 -16.69
N ARG A 102 4.13 -11.18 -15.70
CA ARG A 102 5.56 -11.29 -15.30
C ARG A 102 6.11 -10.29 -14.28
N SER A 103 5.27 -9.51 -13.61
CA SER A 103 5.77 -8.71 -12.48
C SER A 103 6.03 -9.60 -11.26
N PRO A 104 7.07 -9.37 -10.45
CA PRO A 104 7.30 -10.13 -9.22
C PRO A 104 6.16 -9.92 -8.21
N SER A 105 5.92 -10.91 -7.36
CA SER A 105 4.98 -10.78 -6.24
C SER A 105 5.60 -9.93 -5.12
N PRO A 106 4.82 -9.10 -4.41
CA PRO A 106 5.33 -8.36 -3.26
C PRO A 106 5.72 -9.34 -2.13
N ASP A 107 6.87 -9.10 -1.53
CA ASP A 107 7.42 -9.92 -0.44
C ASP A 107 7.53 -9.16 0.88
N THR A 108 7.66 -7.83 0.81
CA THR A 108 7.94 -6.99 1.98
C THR A 108 6.76 -6.09 2.33
N PHE A 109 6.18 -5.43 1.32
CA PHE A 109 5.14 -4.43 1.53
C PHE A 109 4.12 -4.38 0.39
N LEU A 110 2.84 -4.38 0.73
CA LEU A 110 1.73 -4.18 -0.20
C LEU A 110 0.86 -3.04 0.30
N GLU A 111 0.75 -1.99 -0.49
CA GLU A 111 -0.15 -0.88 -0.22
C GLU A 111 -1.37 -0.95 -1.12
N ILE A 112 -2.55 -0.63 -0.59
CA ILE A 112 -3.77 -0.51 -1.36
C ILE A 112 -4.39 0.85 -1.05
N ILE A 113 -4.29 1.78 -2.01
CA ILE A 113 -4.84 3.12 -1.88
C ILE A 113 -6.25 3.15 -2.44
N GLN A 114 -7.12 4.00 -1.85
CA GLN A 114 -8.53 4.10 -2.24
C GLN A 114 -9.23 2.73 -2.26
N SER A 115 -8.85 1.85 -1.33
CA SER A 115 -9.25 0.43 -1.28
C SER A 115 -10.75 0.21 -1.10
N HIS A 116 -11.50 1.24 -0.70
CA HIS A 116 -12.95 1.25 -0.63
C HIS A 116 -13.65 1.30 -2.01
N GLN A 117 -12.89 1.59 -3.07
CA GLN A 117 -13.36 1.58 -4.46
C GLN A 117 -12.92 0.33 -5.23
N ILE A 118 -12.33 -0.66 -4.54
CA ILE A 118 -11.85 -1.90 -5.15
C ILE A 118 -12.72 -3.04 -4.65
N ASP A 119 -13.39 -3.74 -5.57
CA ASP A 119 -14.19 -4.93 -5.26
C ASP A 119 -13.35 -6.03 -4.61
N ALA A 120 -13.90 -6.63 -3.55
CA ALA A 120 -13.27 -7.73 -2.83
C ALA A 120 -13.01 -8.95 -3.73
N SER A 121 -13.93 -9.24 -4.66
CA SER A 121 -13.80 -10.35 -5.62
C SER A 121 -12.64 -10.14 -6.59
N TRP A 122 -12.46 -8.91 -7.10
CA TRP A 122 -11.32 -8.58 -7.96
C TRP A 122 -10.00 -8.71 -7.18
N TYR A 123 -9.96 -8.22 -5.94
CA TYR A 123 -8.78 -8.36 -5.09
C TYR A 123 -8.41 -9.83 -4.88
N ASP A 124 -9.39 -10.70 -4.61
CA ASP A 124 -9.17 -12.13 -4.40
C ASP A 124 -8.65 -12.86 -5.64
N GLN A 125 -9.04 -12.41 -6.83
CA GLN A 125 -8.60 -13.00 -8.10
C GLN A 125 -7.23 -12.48 -8.53
N CYS A 126 -6.97 -11.18 -8.37
CA CYS A 126 -5.83 -10.52 -9.00
C CYS A 126 -4.67 -10.23 -8.05
N VAL A 127 -4.92 -10.03 -6.76
CA VAL A 127 -3.92 -9.55 -5.79
C VAL A 127 -3.63 -10.59 -4.73
N TYR A 128 -4.65 -11.12 -4.06
CA TYR A 128 -4.50 -12.08 -2.96
C TYR A 128 -3.59 -13.27 -3.29
N PRO A 129 -3.68 -13.92 -4.48
CA PRO A 129 -2.83 -15.07 -4.81
C PRO A 129 -1.33 -14.74 -4.86
N ARG A 130 -1.01 -13.45 -5.02
CA ARG A 130 0.36 -12.92 -5.10
C ARG A 130 0.82 -12.26 -3.80
N ALA A 131 -0.08 -12.04 -2.84
CA ALA A 131 0.17 -11.36 -1.58
C ALA A 131 0.29 -12.36 -0.41
N SER A 132 1.03 -13.46 -0.62
CA SER A 132 1.10 -14.59 0.31
C SER A 132 2.48 -14.80 0.95
N ALA A 133 3.43 -13.88 0.71
CA ALA A 133 4.76 -13.99 1.28
C ALA A 133 4.75 -13.89 2.82
N PRO A 134 5.47 -14.77 3.54
CA PRO A 134 5.60 -14.68 4.99
C PRO A 134 6.17 -13.33 5.42
N GLY A 135 5.55 -12.69 6.42
CA GLY A 135 5.95 -11.38 6.92
C GLY A 135 5.54 -10.19 6.05
N LEU A 136 4.81 -10.41 4.95
CA LEU A 136 4.26 -9.33 4.14
C LEU A 136 3.36 -8.43 4.99
N THR A 137 3.62 -7.13 4.95
CA THR A 137 2.74 -6.13 5.56
C THR A 137 1.86 -5.53 4.48
N THR A 138 0.55 -5.70 4.62
CA THR A 138 -0.48 -5.07 3.77
C THR A 138 -1.09 -3.88 4.49
N VAL A 139 -1.08 -2.71 3.86
CA VAL A 139 -1.72 -1.49 4.36
C VAL A 139 -2.80 -1.06 3.39
N MET A 140 -4.02 -0.90 3.88
CA MET A 140 -5.18 -0.51 3.09
C MET A 140 -5.71 0.84 3.58
N PHE A 141 -5.77 1.81 2.69
CA PHE A 141 -6.35 3.13 2.95
C PHE A 141 -7.71 3.23 2.30
N GLY A 142 -8.74 3.63 3.06
CA GLY A 142 -10.08 3.75 2.51
C GLY A 142 -10.98 4.69 3.30
N VAL A 143 -11.99 5.24 2.63
CA VAL A 143 -12.99 6.11 3.24
C VAL A 143 -14.15 5.21 3.69
N PRO A 144 -14.50 5.16 4.99
CA PRO A 144 -15.57 4.34 5.52
C PRO A 144 -16.97 4.96 5.26
N ASP A 145 -17.29 5.28 4.01
CA ASP A 145 -18.55 5.91 3.65
C ASP A 145 -19.50 4.95 2.92
N ARG A 146 -20.61 4.64 3.58
CA ARG A 146 -21.66 3.72 3.09
C ARG A 146 -22.51 4.31 1.97
N SER A 147 -22.39 5.61 1.69
CA SER A 147 -23.07 6.26 0.57
C SER A 147 -22.48 5.84 -0.78
N TYR A 148 -21.20 5.43 -0.81
CA TYR A 148 -20.58 4.85 -1.99
C TYR A 148 -21.14 3.45 -2.25
N SER A 149 -21.78 3.26 -3.41
CA SER A 149 -22.41 2.00 -3.81
C SER A 149 -21.46 0.79 -3.80
N GLN A 150 -20.17 1.02 -4.02
CA GLN A 150 -19.12 -0.01 -4.05
C GLN A 150 -18.57 -0.35 -2.65
N TYR A 151 -18.82 0.49 -1.64
CA TYR A 151 -18.20 0.35 -0.31
C TYR A 151 -18.53 -1.00 0.34
N SER A 152 -19.79 -1.42 0.29
CA SER A 152 -20.26 -2.65 0.94
C SER A 152 -19.51 -3.90 0.47
N ASN A 153 -19.20 -3.97 -0.82
CA ASN A 153 -18.51 -5.09 -1.46
C ASN A 153 -17.00 -4.87 -1.59
N SER A 154 -16.48 -3.73 -1.09
CA SER A 154 -15.08 -3.39 -1.23
C SER A 154 -14.17 -4.28 -0.37
N VAL A 155 -12.93 -4.47 -0.83
CA VAL A 155 -11.89 -5.14 -0.04
C VAL A 155 -11.65 -4.40 1.27
N PHE A 156 -11.73 -3.06 1.28
CA PHE A 156 -11.52 -2.27 2.49
C PHE A 156 -12.55 -2.59 3.57
N ASN A 157 -13.85 -2.55 3.24
CA ASN A 157 -14.91 -2.84 4.22
C ASN A 157 -14.76 -4.25 4.79
N ARG A 158 -14.46 -5.25 3.93
CA ARG A 158 -14.23 -6.64 4.36
C ARG A 158 -13.07 -6.75 5.34
N GLU A 159 -11.90 -6.21 4.99
CA GLU A 159 -10.69 -6.33 5.81
C GLU A 159 -10.77 -5.47 7.08
N ARG A 160 -11.45 -4.33 7.01
CA ARG A 160 -11.75 -3.47 8.16
C ARG A 160 -12.62 -4.20 9.19
N LEU A 161 -13.71 -4.84 8.76
CA LEU A 161 -14.59 -5.61 9.66
C LEU A 161 -13.85 -6.77 10.33
N LYS A 162 -13.00 -7.49 9.59
CA LYS A 162 -12.14 -8.56 10.16
C LYS A 162 -11.16 -8.02 11.21
N ASN A 163 -10.54 -6.86 10.95
CA ASN A 163 -9.62 -6.24 11.90
C ASN A 163 -10.36 -5.77 13.17
N LEU A 164 -11.53 -5.15 13.00
CA LEU A 164 -12.38 -4.73 14.13
C LEU A 164 -12.92 -5.91 14.96
N SER A 165 -13.09 -7.09 14.35
CA SER A 165 -13.45 -8.32 15.07
C SER A 165 -12.28 -9.02 15.76
N GLY A 166 -11.08 -8.42 15.76
CA GLY A 166 -9.91 -8.96 16.47
C GLY A 166 -9.15 -10.06 15.73
N ARG A 167 -9.13 -10.04 14.39
CA ARG A 167 -8.31 -10.99 13.61
C ARG A 167 -6.84 -10.96 14.05
N PRO A 168 -6.17 -12.12 14.25
CA PRO A 168 -4.73 -12.19 14.47
C PRO A 168 -3.93 -11.48 13.35
N GLY A 169 -2.97 -10.63 13.71
CA GLY A 169 -2.19 -9.82 12.76
C GLY A 169 -2.96 -8.66 12.11
N GLY A 170 -4.24 -8.49 12.44
CA GLY A 170 -5.09 -7.39 11.99
C GLY A 170 -4.94 -6.16 12.87
N MET A 171 -4.80 -4.99 12.25
CA MET A 171 -4.81 -3.69 12.95
C MET A 171 -5.72 -2.71 12.22
N HIS A 172 -6.43 -1.87 12.97
CA HIS A 172 -7.28 -0.83 12.42
C HIS A 172 -6.93 0.52 13.05
N PHE A 173 -6.72 1.53 12.21
CA PHE A 173 -6.47 2.90 12.62
C PHE A 173 -7.55 3.81 12.03
N PHE A 174 -7.96 4.80 12.81
CA PHE A 174 -8.88 5.85 12.40
C PHE A 174 -8.47 7.13 13.09
N SER A 175 -8.72 8.28 12.46
CA SER A 175 -8.50 9.56 13.11
C SER A 175 -9.55 9.77 14.21
N GLN A 176 -9.08 10.13 15.41
CA GLN A 176 -9.96 10.65 16.45
C GLN A 176 -9.97 12.18 16.37
N PRO A 177 -11.13 12.81 16.16
CA PRO A 177 -11.24 14.27 16.23
C PRO A 177 -10.75 14.76 17.60
N GLY A 178 -9.80 15.71 17.61
CA GLY A 178 -9.28 16.34 18.83
C GLY A 178 -8.03 15.70 19.45
N CYS A 179 -7.44 14.66 18.84
CA CYS A 179 -6.16 14.13 19.29
C CYS A 179 -5.00 14.97 18.73
N TYR A 180 -4.57 16.00 19.48
CA TYR A 180 -3.38 16.78 19.15
C TYR A 180 -2.14 16.02 19.62
N VAL A 181 -1.38 15.43 18.69
CA VAL A 181 -0.06 14.90 19.00
C VAL A 181 0.92 16.07 18.98
N SER A 182 1.25 16.60 20.17
CA SER A 182 2.39 17.51 20.30
C SER A 182 3.66 16.69 20.14
N ALA A 183 4.44 16.97 19.11
CA ALA A 183 5.79 16.44 19.01
C ALA A 183 6.62 17.04 20.15
N ALA A 184 7.25 16.19 20.97
CA ALA A 184 8.30 16.67 21.86
C ALA A 184 9.46 17.18 21.00
N VAL A 185 9.78 18.46 21.13
CA VAL A 185 10.96 19.11 20.54
C VAL A 185 12.17 18.80 21.40
#